data_AF-A0A7C3XP33-F1
#
_entry.id   AF-A0A7C3XP33-F1
#
_cell.length_a   1.000
_cell.length_b   1.000
_cell.length_c   1.000
_cell.angle_alpha   90.00
_cell.angle_beta   90.00
_cell.angle_gamma   90.00
#
_symmetry.space_group_name_H-M   'P 1'
#
loop_
_entity.id
_entity.type
_entity.pdbx_description
1 polymer ?
#
loop_
_entity_poly.entity_id
_entity_poly.type
_entity_poly.pdbx_seq_one_letter_code
_entity_poly.pdbx_strand_id
1 'polypeptide(L)' 'KITEEYYFDLSSGVVCSKCKKDSDIKIFSNTTKIIQKFYKLTAEQVCNLEIDRKTIDEIEKLTLLYLQNYIYKPLLTYNL' A
#
# COMPACT_ATOMS: atom_id res chain seq x y z
N LYS A 1 11.21 14.31 -18.05
CA LYS A 1 11.22 13.43 -16.85
C LYS A 1 9.93 12.63 -16.87
N ILE A 2 10.00 11.30 -16.96
CA ILE A 2 8.81 10.46 -16.78
C ILE A 2 8.45 10.57 -15.30
N THR A 3 7.32 11.17 -14.98
CA THR A 3 6.75 11.11 -13.63
C THR A 3 6.36 9.67 -13.38
N GLU A 4 7.13 8.96 -12.57
CA GLU A 4 6.81 7.58 -12.18
C GLU A 4 5.54 7.61 -11.32
N GLU A 5 4.43 7.23 -11.94
CA GLU A 5 3.15 7.04 -11.26
C GLU A 5 3.02 5.61 -10.76
N TYR A 6 2.51 5.47 -9.55
CA TYR A 6 2.29 4.19 -8.90
C TYR A 6 0.83 4.01 -8.55
N TYR A 7 0.42 2.75 -8.52
CA TYR A 7 -0.94 2.33 -8.27
C TYR A 7 -0.93 1.19 -7.26
N PHE A 8 -2.03 1.03 -6.52
CA PHE A 8 -2.26 -0.07 -5.60
C PHE A 8 -3.27 -1.03 -6.19
N ASP A 9 -2.81 -2.23 -6.53
CA ASP A 9 -3.61 -3.38 -6.93
C ASP A 9 -3.92 -4.23 -5.69
N LEU A 10 -5.20 -4.55 -5.49
CA LEU A 10 -5.67 -5.27 -4.31
C LEU A 10 -5.13 -6.70 -4.19
N SER A 11 -4.55 -7.28 -5.25
CA SER A 11 -4.05 -8.67 -5.29
C SER A 11 -2.52 -8.79 -5.27
N SER A 12 -1.80 -7.70 -5.52
CA SER A 12 -0.34 -7.72 -5.70
C SER A 12 0.38 -6.55 -5.01
N GLY A 13 -0.37 -5.59 -4.44
CA GLY A 13 0.19 -4.43 -3.76
C GLY A 13 0.54 -3.31 -4.73
N VAL A 14 1.73 -2.74 -4.61
CA VAL A 14 2.13 -1.56 -5.40
C VAL A 14 2.62 -1.96 -6.80
N VAL A 15 2.04 -1.36 -7.84
CA VAL A 15 2.38 -1.57 -9.26
C VAL A 15 2.69 -0.26 -9.98
N CYS A 16 3.42 -0.33 -11.09
CA CYS A 16 3.72 0.84 -11.92
C CYS A 16 2.60 1.13 -12.92
N SER A 17 2.63 2.33 -13.53
CA SER A 17 1.65 2.75 -14.54
C SER A 17 1.48 1.81 -15.73
N LYS A 18 2.52 1.03 -16.09
CA LYS A 18 2.46 0.04 -17.19
C LYS A 18 1.76 -1.26 -16.80
N CYS A 19 1.74 -1.59 -15.51
CA CYS A 19 1.17 -2.83 -14.99
C CYS A 19 -0.21 -2.62 -14.35
N LYS A 20 -0.70 -1.38 -14.31
CA LYS A 20 -1.99 -1.05 -13.68
C LYS A 20 -3.16 -1.70 -14.43
N LYS A 21 -4.19 -2.05 -13.68
CA LYS A 21 -5.54 -2.33 -14.17
C LYS A 21 -6.42 -1.10 -13.96
N ASP A 22 -7.59 -1.11 -14.58
CA ASP A 22 -8.54 0.02 -14.45
C ASP A 22 -9.12 0.13 -13.04
N SER A 23 -9.14 -0.96 -12.27
CA SER A 23 -9.58 -1.01 -10.87
C SER A 23 -8.56 -0.46 -9.88
N ASP A 24 -7.31 -0.21 -10.31
CA ASP A 24 -6.22 0.08 -9.37
C ASP A 24 -6.26 1.54 -8.90
N ILE A 25 -5.89 1.74 -7.64
CA ILE A 25 -5.97 3.04 -6.99
C ILE A 25 -4.65 3.76 -7.17
N LYS A 26 -4.64 4.96 -7.76
CA LYS A 26 -3.44 5.79 -7.85
C LYS A 26 -2.98 6.20 -6.44
N ILE A 27 -1.68 6.08 -6.16
CA ILE A 27 -1.08 6.41 -4.86
C ILE A 27 0.05 7.43 -5.01
N PHE A 28 0.41 8.10 -3.92
CA PHE A 28 1.51 9.05 -3.92
C PHE A 28 2.87 8.36 -4.06
N SER A 29 3.78 8.97 -4.84
CA SER A 29 5.15 8.47 -5.01
C SER A 29 5.90 8.35 -3.68
N ASN A 30 5.65 9.27 -2.73
CA ASN A 30 6.25 9.20 -1.40
C ASN A 30 5.78 7.97 -0.62
N THR A 31 4.48 7.67 -0.65
CA THR A 31 3.91 6.46 -0.04
C THR A 31 4.58 5.21 -0.56
N THR A 32 4.75 5.07 -1.88
CA THR A 32 5.48 3.94 -2.48
C THR A 32 6.90 3.82 -1.92
N LYS A 33 7.65 4.93 -1.86
CA LYS A 33 9.04 4.93 -1.37
C LYS A 33 9.12 4.55 0.10
N ILE A 34 8.19 5.02 0.93
CA ILE A 34 8.14 4.70 2.36
C ILE A 34 7.78 3.23 2.58
N ILE A 35 6.75 2.71 1.89
CA ILE A 35 6.38 1.29 1.96
C ILE A 35 7.56 0.40 1.54
N GLN A 36 8.25 0.74 0.45
CA GLN A 36 9.47 0.03 0.03
C GLN A 36 10.58 0.08 1.07
N LYS A 37 10.69 1.19 1.82
CA LYS A 37 11.66 1.36 2.89
C LYS A 37 11.34 0.44 4.08
N PHE A 38 10.06 0.26 4.43
CA PHE A 38 9.64 -0.60 5.54
C PHE A 38 10.14 -2.04 5.39
N TYR A 39 10.17 -2.60 4.18
CA TYR A 39 10.70 -3.95 3.92
C TYR A 39 12.20 -4.11 4.24
N LYS A 40 12.93 -3.02 4.46
CA LYS A 40 14.38 -3.01 4.72
C LYS A 40 14.72 -2.57 6.16
N LEU A 41 13.72 -2.20 6.94
CA LEU A 41 13.91 -1.66 8.28
C LEU A 41 13.36 -2.60 9.34
N THR A 42 13.94 -2.53 10.55
CA THR A 42 13.35 -3.16 11.72
C THR A 42 12.14 -2.36 12.20
N ALA A 43 11.27 -2.98 13.01
CA ALA A 43 10.12 -2.29 13.61
C ALA A 43 10.55 -1.05 14.41
N GLU A 44 11.64 -1.14 15.20
CA GLU A 44 12.20 -0.01 15.95
C GLU A 44 12.64 1.13 15.03
N GLN A 45 13.31 0.82 13.93
CA GLN A 45 13.72 1.82 12.94
C GLN A 45 12.52 2.48 12.27
N VAL A 46 11.44 1.73 12.02
CA VAL A 46 10.19 2.27 11.47
C VAL A 46 9.53 3.25 12.44
N CYS A 47 9.48 2.93 13.74
CA CYS A 47 8.91 3.82 14.77
C CYS A 47 9.63 5.18 14.87
N ASN A 48 10.91 5.22 14.51
CA ASN A 48 11.73 6.43 14.52
C ASN A 48 11.72 7.20 13.19
N LEU A 49 10.96 6.75 12.17
CA LEU A 49 10.84 7.48 10.91
C LEU A 49 9.92 8.68 11.06
N GLU A 50 10.42 9.85 10.67
CA GLU A 50 9.58 11.01 10.41
C GLU A 50 8.87 10.83 9.06
N ILE A 51 7.56 10.63 9.11
CA ILE A 51 6.70 10.47 7.94
C ILE A 51 5.65 11.57 8.01
N ASP A 52 5.43 12.27 6.89
CA ASP A 52 4.41 13.31 6.85
C ASP A 52 3.01 12.70 7.00
N ARG A 53 2.11 13.46 7.61
CA ARG A 53 0.76 12.99 7.94
C ARG A 53 -0.02 12.49 6.71
N LYS A 54 0.14 13.13 5.54
CA LYS A 54 -0.59 12.71 4.33
C LYS A 54 -0.14 11.34 3.84
N THR A 55 1.17 11.08 3.92
CA THR A 55 1.73 9.77 3.60
C THR A 55 1.25 8.71 4.61
N ILE A 56 1.20 9.03 5.91
CA ILE A 56 0.64 8.12 6.94
C ILE A 56 -0.83 7.79 6.63
N ASP A 57 -1.66 8.82 6.41
CA ASP A 57 -3.09 8.64 6.12
C ASP A 57 -3.31 7.75 4.88
N GLU A 58 -2.49 7.89 3.84
CA GLU A 58 -2.57 7.01 2.65
C GLU A 58 -2.13 5.59 2.96
N ILE A 59 -1.04 5.38 3.73
CA ILE A 59 -0.59 4.04 4.16
C ILE A 59 -1.67 3.32 4.98
N GLU A 60 -2.31 4.01 5.91
CA GLU A 60 -3.40 3.46 6.72
C GLU A 60 -4.58 3.01 5.85
N LYS A 61 -4.99 3.85 4.89
CA LYS A 61 -6.05 3.52 3.94
C LYS A 61 -5.70 2.28 3.10
N LEU A 62 -4.49 2.19 2.56
CA LEU A 62 -4.04 1.04 1.78
C LEU A 62 -3.98 -0.23 2.62
N THR A 63 -3.49 -0.12 3.85
CA THR A 63 -3.43 -1.23 4.81
C THR A 63 -4.83 -1.76 5.10
N LEU A 64 -5.79 -0.87 5.38
CA LEU A 64 -7.18 -1.26 5.64
C LEU A 64 -7.79 -1.99 4.43
N LEU A 65 -7.61 -1.46 3.22
CA LEU A 65 -8.09 -2.08 1.97
C LEU A 65 -7.49 -3.47 1.76
N TYR A 66 -6.18 -3.62 2.02
CA TYR A 66 -5.50 -4.90 1.92
C TYR A 66 -6.05 -5.92 2.93
N LEU A 67 -6.18 -5.54 4.21
CA LEU A 67 -6.70 -6.40 5.27
C LEU A 67 -8.15 -6.82 5.01
N GLN A 68 -9.00 -5.93 4.50
CA GLN A 68 -10.38 -6.26 4.13
C GLN A 68 -10.44 -7.34 3.03
N ASN A 69 -9.55 -7.29 2.05
CA ASN A 69 -9.54 -8.25 0.94
C ASN A 69 -8.86 -9.57 1.28
N TYR A 70 -7.80 -9.56 2.10
CA TYR A 70 -7.01 -10.76 2.42
C TYR A 70 -7.39 -11.45 3.72
N ILE A 71 -7.86 -10.73 4.74
CA ILE A 71 -8.19 -11.32 6.05
C ILE A 71 -9.69 -11.51 6.19
N TYR A 72 -10.49 -10.47 5.91
CA TYR A 72 -11.93 -10.53 6.16
C TYR A 72 -12.70 -11.35 5.13
N LYS A 73 -12.35 -11.27 3.85
CA LYS A 73 -13.03 -12.04 2.79
C LYS A 73 -12.94 -13.55 3.02
N PRO A 74 -11.76 -14.14 3.32
CA PRO A 74 -11.65 -15.56 3.62
C PRO A 74 -12.42 -15.99 4.88
N LEU A 75 -12.41 -15.16 5.94
CA LEU A 75 -13.12 -15.44 7.20
C LEU A 75 -14.64 -15.44 7.03
N LEU A 76 -15.18 -14.64 6.09
CA LEU A 76 -16.60 -14.65 5.74
C LEU A 76 -16.97 -15.88 4.89
N THR A 77 -16.10 -16.33 3.98
CA THR A 77 -16.33 -17.56 3.19
C THR A 77 -16.19 -18.85 3.98
N TYR A 78 -15.47 -18.88 5.09
CA TYR A 78 -15.33 -20.09 5.93
C TYR A 78 -16.58 -20.36 6.81
N ASN A 79 -17.47 -19.37 6.95
CA ASN A 79 -18.68 -19.45 7.77
C ASN A 79 -19.98 -19.51 6.91
N LEU A 80 -19.86 -19.82 5.62
CA LEU A 80 -20.95 -20.11 4.68
C LEU A 80 -20.82 -21.55 4.18
#